data_AF-A0A651FEA3-F1
#
_entry.id   AF-A0A651FEA3-F1
#
_cell.length_a   1.000
_cell.length_b   1.000
_cell.length_c   1.000
_cell.angle_alpha   90.00
_cell.angle_beta   90.00
_cell.angle_gamma   90.00
#
_symmetry.space_group_name_H-M   'P 1'
#
loop_
_entity.id
_entity.type
_entity.pdbx_description
1 polymer ?
#
loop_
_entity_poly.entity_id
_entity_poly.type
_entity_poly.pdbx_seq_one_letter_code
_entity_poly.pdbx_strand_id
1 'polypeptide(L)'
;MNKEEFKAKAAKTIDDVSAKINELKAKSESVRDDAKSKYESSLKDLEAINADLKAKYAKVESASDEKWEETKSAFSSASQSFKEGFSKIGTLFS
;
A
#
# COMPACT_ATOMS: atom_id res chain seq x y z
N MET A 1 -16.36 13.60 -0.90
CA MET A 1 -15.81 12.87 0.25
C MET A 1 -15.25 13.87 1.23
N ASN A 2 -15.83 13.91 2.42
CA ASN A 2 -15.35 14.72 3.52
C ASN A 2 -14.15 14.05 4.23
N LYS A 3 -13.63 14.71 5.26
CA LYS A 3 -12.44 14.26 6.00
C LYS A 3 -12.64 12.95 6.75
N GLU A 4 -13.77 12.79 7.44
CA GLU A 4 -14.08 11.59 8.22
C GLU A 4 -14.30 10.37 7.32
N GLU A 5 -15.05 10.54 6.23
CA GLU A 5 -15.23 9.50 5.21
C GLU A 5 -13.88 9.06 4.66
N PHE A 6 -12.98 10.00 4.35
CA PHE A 6 -11.65 9.67 3.82
C PHE A 6 -10.81 8.95 4.86
N LYS A 7 -10.83 9.39 6.13
CA LYS A 7 -10.12 8.68 7.21
C LYS A 7 -10.57 7.23 7.33
N ALA A 8 -11.88 6.96 7.27
CA ALA A 8 -12.41 5.60 7.30
C ALA A 8 -11.97 4.78 6.08
N LYS A 9 -12.02 5.37 4.89
CA LYS A 9 -11.56 4.69 3.66
C LYS A 9 -10.05 4.45 3.64
N ALA A 10 -9.27 5.38 4.16
CA ALA A 10 -7.82 5.29 4.23
C ALA A 10 -7.38 4.21 5.22
N ALA A 11 -8.02 4.12 6.40
CA ALA A 11 -7.83 3.00 7.33
C ALA A 11 -8.12 1.65 6.64
N LYS A 12 -9.30 1.51 6.03
CA LYS A 12 -9.67 0.29 5.28
C LYS A 12 -8.68 -0.04 4.17
N THR A 13 -8.11 0.98 3.51
CA THR A 13 -7.10 0.78 2.46
C THR A 13 -5.81 0.22 3.06
N ILE A 14 -5.36 0.71 4.22
CA ILE A 14 -4.19 0.17 4.92
C ILE A 14 -4.42 -1.29 5.34
N ASP A 15 -5.62 -1.62 5.82
CA ASP A 15 -5.97 -2.99 6.18
C ASP A 15 -5.93 -3.92 4.97
N ASP A 16 -6.56 -3.52 3.85
CA ASP A 16 -6.55 -4.28 2.58
C ASP A 16 -5.13 -4.48 2.04
N VAL A 17 -4.32 -3.41 2.06
CA VAL A 17 -2.90 -3.43 1.67
C VAL A 17 -2.12 -4.42 2.52
N SER A 18 -2.30 -4.37 3.84
CA SER A 18 -1.60 -5.25 4.78
C SER A 18 -2.03 -6.71 4.59
N ALA A 19 -3.31 -6.97 4.38
CA ALA A 19 -3.83 -8.31 4.08
C ALA A 19 -3.22 -8.86 2.79
N LYS A 20 -3.22 -8.08 1.70
CA LYS A 20 -2.63 -8.47 0.42
C LYS A 20 -1.13 -8.76 0.52
N ILE A 21 -0.37 -7.96 1.26
CA ILE A 21 1.05 -8.20 1.50
C ILE A 21 1.25 -9.53 2.25
N ASN A 22 0.41 -9.84 3.24
CA ASN A 22 0.49 -11.10 3.96
C ASN A 22 0.14 -12.30 3.07
N GLU A 23 -0.88 -12.18 2.21
CA GLU A 23 -1.20 -13.20 1.21
C GLU A 23 -0.04 -13.42 0.23
N LEU A 24 0.61 -12.34 -0.20
CA LEU A 24 1.81 -12.43 -1.03
C LEU A 24 2.91 -13.18 -0.27
N LYS A 25 3.27 -12.77 0.94
CA LYS A 25 4.27 -13.47 1.78
C LYS A 25 4.01 -14.97 1.85
N ALA A 26 2.76 -15.40 2.05
CA ALA A 26 2.40 -16.81 2.07
C ALA A 26 2.58 -17.51 0.70
N LYS A 27 2.35 -16.81 -0.41
CA LYS A 27 2.56 -17.32 -1.77
C LYS A 27 4.02 -17.36 -2.20
N SER A 28 4.93 -16.70 -1.47
CA SER A 28 6.36 -16.64 -1.81
C SER A 28 7.01 -18.02 -1.98
N GLU A 29 6.56 -19.02 -1.22
CA GLU A 29 7.05 -20.39 -1.28
C GLU A 29 6.69 -21.12 -2.58
N SER A 30 5.66 -20.66 -3.29
CA SER A 30 5.20 -21.23 -4.56
C SER A 30 5.80 -20.56 -5.80
N VAL A 31 6.64 -19.53 -5.61
CA VAL A 31 7.28 -18.80 -6.71
C VAL A 31 8.46 -19.61 -7.25
N ARG A 32 8.56 -19.74 -8.57
CA ARG A 32 9.69 -20.41 -9.25
C ARG A 32 11.01 -19.68 -8.95
N ASP A 33 12.12 -20.41 -8.83
CA ASP A 33 13.44 -19.85 -8.52
C ASP A 33 13.87 -18.70 -9.45
N ASP A 34 13.52 -18.76 -10.74
CA ASP A 34 13.83 -17.72 -11.73
C ASP A 34 13.14 -16.38 -11.43
N ALA A 35 11.95 -16.41 -10.83
CA ALA A 35 11.15 -15.24 -10.49
C ALA A 35 11.30 -14.83 -9.01
N LYS A 36 11.87 -15.69 -8.16
CA LYS A 36 11.93 -15.54 -6.70
C LYS A 36 12.62 -14.24 -6.26
N SER A 37 13.78 -13.93 -6.81
CA SER A 37 14.50 -12.69 -6.47
C SER A 37 13.70 -11.43 -6.82
N LYS A 38 13.09 -11.40 -8.01
CA LYS A 38 12.24 -10.27 -8.44
C LYS A 38 10.98 -10.15 -7.59
N TYR A 39 10.41 -11.29 -7.21
CA TYR A 39 9.28 -11.38 -6.32
C TYR A 39 9.60 -10.83 -4.93
N GLU A 40 10.69 -11.28 -4.31
CA GLU A 40 11.14 -10.80 -2.99
C GLU A 40 11.47 -9.31 -2.98
N SER A 41 12.12 -8.80 -4.03
CA SER A 41 12.37 -7.36 -4.18
C SER A 41 11.08 -6.57 -4.25
N SER A 42 10.14 -7.01 -5.09
CA SER A 42 8.86 -6.32 -5.27
C SER A 42 8.02 -6.37 -3.98
N LEU A 43 8.08 -7.48 -3.25
CA LEU A 43 7.42 -7.63 -1.95
C LEU A 43 7.98 -6.65 -0.91
N LYS A 44 9.30 -6.50 -0.84
CA LYS A 44 9.95 -5.49 0.02
C LYS A 44 9.52 -4.07 -0.35
N ASP A 45 9.40 -3.77 -1.65
CA ASP A 45 8.91 -2.47 -2.11
C ASP A 45 7.46 -2.22 -1.64
N LEU A 46 6.59 -3.24 -1.70
CA LEU A 46 5.23 -3.13 -1.17
C LEU A 46 5.19 -2.94 0.34
N GLU A 47 6.06 -3.61 1.09
CA GLU A 47 6.18 -3.42 2.54
C GLU A 47 6.60 -1.98 2.88
N ALA A 48 7.55 -1.41 2.13
CA ALA A 48 7.96 -0.02 2.27
C ALA A 48 6.81 0.94 1.97
N ILE A 49 6.04 0.68 0.90
CA ILE A 49 4.85 1.49 0.57
C ILE A 49 3.77 1.37 1.65
N ASN A 50 3.56 0.20 2.25
CA ASN A 50 2.62 0.03 3.36
C ASN A 50 3.04 0.84 4.59
N ALA A 51 4.32 0.85 4.92
CA ALA A 51 4.85 1.68 6.01
C ALA A 51 4.64 3.19 5.71
N ASP A 52 4.89 3.62 4.49
CA ASP A 52 4.65 4.99 4.03
C ASP A 52 3.15 5.36 4.05
N LEU A 53 2.26 4.44 3.67
CA LEU A 53 0.81 4.61 3.77
C LEU A 53 0.36 4.84 5.21
N LYS A 54 0.86 4.04 6.17
CA LYS A 54 0.59 4.19 7.60
C LYS A 54 1.08 5.55 8.11
N ALA A 55 2.28 5.97 7.72
CA ALA A 55 2.83 7.27 8.09
C ALA A 55 2.02 8.44 7.51
N LYS A 56 1.58 8.33 6.25
CA LYS A 56 0.72 9.33 5.60
C LYS A 56 -0.67 9.37 6.21
N TYR A 57 -1.21 8.22 6.61
CA TYR A 57 -2.49 8.16 7.31
C TYR A 57 -2.43 8.85 8.68
N ALA A 58 -1.37 8.64 9.45
CA ALA A 58 -1.18 9.38 10.70
C ALA A 58 -1.19 10.91 10.48
N LYS A 59 -0.61 11.39 9.37
CA LYS A 59 -0.67 12.80 8.98
C LYS A 59 -2.09 13.25 8.61
N VAL A 60 -2.85 12.42 7.90
CA VAL A 60 -4.28 12.64 7.57
C VAL A 60 -5.12 12.72 8.85
N GLU A 61 -4.82 11.90 9.86
CA GLU A 61 -5.49 11.93 11.16
C GLU A 61 -5.25 13.23 11.92
N SER A 62 -3.99 13.67 11.97
CA SER A 62 -3.55 14.88 12.67
C SER A 62 -3.66 16.18 11.86
N ALA A 63 -4.08 16.12 10.60
CA ALA A 63 -4.13 17.30 9.72
C ALA A 63 -5.16 18.31 10.21
N SER A 64 -4.80 19.60 10.19
CA SER A 64 -5.78 20.70 10.22
C SER A 64 -6.56 20.77 8.91
N ASP A 65 -7.67 21.52 8.87
CA ASP A 65 -8.46 21.67 7.64
C ASP A 65 -7.68 22.31 6.48
N GLU A 66 -6.75 23.22 6.78
CA GLU A 66 -5.86 23.83 5.78
C GLU A 66 -4.90 22.82 5.12
N LYS A 67 -4.42 21.84 5.88
CA LYS A 67 -3.48 20.79 5.40
C LYS A 67 -4.20 19.53 4.93
N TRP A 68 -5.53 19.52 4.98
CA TRP A 68 -6.33 18.36 4.67
C TRP A 68 -6.11 17.87 3.24
N GLU A 69 -6.22 18.77 2.26
CA GLU A 69 -6.11 18.42 0.84
C GLU A 69 -4.70 17.90 0.49
N GLU A 70 -3.66 18.48 1.09
CA GLU A 70 -2.27 18.03 0.92
C GLU A 70 -2.08 16.60 1.45
N THR A 71 -2.48 16.35 2.69
CA THR A 71 -2.32 15.03 3.33
C THR A 71 -3.15 13.95 2.64
N LYS A 72 -4.37 14.28 2.22
CA LYS A 72 -5.24 13.44 1.40
C LYS A 72 -4.59 13.09 0.05
N SER A 73 -4.00 14.06 -0.63
CA SER A 73 -3.29 13.86 -1.90
C SER A 73 -2.08 12.94 -1.70
N ALA A 74 -1.27 13.20 -0.67
CA ALA A 74 -0.10 12.37 -0.35
C ALA A 74 -0.48 10.90 -0.09
N PHE A 75 -1.52 10.66 0.70
CA PHE A 75 -2.03 9.31 0.95
C PHE A 75 -2.56 8.64 -0.32
N SER A 76 -3.29 9.40 -1.16
CA SER A 76 -3.84 8.89 -2.41
C SER A 76 -2.74 8.47 -3.39
N SER A 77 -1.67 9.27 -3.50
CA SER A 77 -0.51 8.95 -4.32
C SER A 77 0.21 7.69 -3.82
N ALA A 78 0.41 7.55 -2.51
CA ALA A 78 0.99 6.32 -1.93
C ALA A 78 0.13 5.08 -2.21
N SER A 79 -1.20 5.24 -2.11
CA SER A 79 -2.16 4.17 -2.38
C SER A 79 -2.11 3.75 -3.85
N GLN A 80 -1.89 4.70 -4.76
CA GLN A 80 -1.70 4.39 -6.18
C GLN A 80 -0.39 3.65 -6.41
N SER A 81 0.72 4.10 -5.83
CA SER A 81 2.01 3.41 -5.92
C SER A 81 1.94 1.97 -5.42
N PHE A 82 1.17 1.71 -4.34
CA PHE A 82 0.90 0.34 -3.89
C PHE A 82 0.21 -0.49 -4.97
N LYS A 83 -0.86 0.03 -5.58
CA LYS A 83 -1.60 -0.68 -6.63
C LYS A 83 -0.71 -1.00 -7.82
N GLU A 84 0.14 -0.07 -8.23
CA GLU A 84 1.09 -0.26 -9.31
C GLU A 84 2.13 -1.35 -8.97
N GLY A 85 2.70 -1.31 -7.76
CA GLY A 85 3.62 -2.34 -7.27
C GLY A 85 2.95 -3.72 -7.17
N PHE A 86 1.71 -3.77 -6.69
CA PHE A 86 0.96 -5.01 -6.52
C PHE A 86 0.64 -5.64 -7.87
N SER A 87 0.23 -4.85 -8.85
CA SER A 87 0.02 -5.31 -10.23
C SER A 87 1.30 -5.91 -10.82
N LYS A 88 2.47 -5.29 -10.59
CA LYS A 88 3.77 -5.83 -11.05
C LYS A 88 4.05 -7.19 -10.43
N ILE A 89 3.72 -7.42 -9.16
CA ILE A 89 3.88 -8.73 -8.53
C ILE A 89 2.90 -9.75 -9.13
N GLY A 90 1.65 -9.35 -9.37
CA GLY A 90 0.65 -10.21 -10.02
C GLY A 90 1.12 -10.76 -11.37
N THR A 91 1.86 -9.96 -12.15
CA THR A 91 2.43 -10.42 -13.43
C THR A 91 3.51 -11.50 -13.30
N LEU A 92 4.09 -11.72 -12.11
CA LEU A 92 5.08 -12.77 -11.88
C LEU A 92 4.44 -14.15 -11.69
N PHE A 93 3.14 -14.19 -11.41
CA PHE A 93 2.35 -15.41 -11.24
C PHE A 93 1.46 -15.74 -12.46
N SER A 94 1.42 -14.85 -13.45
CA SER A 94 0.58 -15.01 -14.65
C SER A 94 1.27 -15.82 -15.75
#